data_AF-B9TGY6-F1
#
_entry.id   AF-B9TGY6-F1
#
_cell.length_a   1.000
_cell.length_b   1.000
_cell.length_c   1.000
_cell.angle_alpha   90.00
_cell.angle_beta   90.00
_cell.angle_gamma   90.00
#
_symmetry.space_group_name_H-M   'P 1'
#
loop_
_entity.id
_entity.type
_entity.pdbx_description
1 polymer ?
#
loop_
_entity_poly.entity_id
_entity_poly.type
_entity_poly.pdbx_seq_one_letter_code
_entity_poly.pdbx_strand_id
1 'polypeptide(L)'
;MGSYQGPIFDGDTHFYETDDAWSRYLPEAYRKQWLAHPRIDAAGNRALYVGDSKVDISEGFLAADGRVPPPGKLHEWLRAQKDGKDNVDMRVPPTPDMFGREARLAKMDEFGVEAAILFIGEMVAAISYYDDPSAASVAFHAYNRWMLDDWGFNHKDRLFSTPLLHLADGVDAACTEAEWLVKNGARVVIMPTGPAVHGKPAAHPDYDRFWAILNEAGVRVTFH
;
A
#
# COMPACT_ATOMS: atom_id res chain seq x y z
N MET A 1 14.95 -15.54 -30.29
CA MET A 1 13.64 -15.42 -29.61
C MET A 1 13.07 -14.06 -29.98
N GLY A 2 11.84 -13.99 -30.47
CA GLY A 2 11.19 -12.69 -30.68
C GLY A 2 10.83 -12.08 -29.33
N SER A 3 11.12 -10.79 -29.12
CA SER A 3 10.62 -10.06 -27.95
C SER A 3 9.12 -9.81 -28.10
N TYR A 4 8.39 -9.83 -26.99
CA TYR A 4 6.98 -9.43 -26.95
C TYR A 4 6.86 -7.97 -27.42
N GLN A 5 5.87 -7.69 -28.27
CA GLN A 5 5.62 -6.36 -28.86
C GLN A 5 4.23 -5.81 -28.53
N GLY A 6 3.45 -6.54 -27.74
CA GLY A 6 2.11 -6.12 -27.36
C GLY A 6 2.14 -5.15 -26.17
N PRO A 7 0.97 -4.58 -25.83
CA PRO A 7 0.84 -3.75 -24.65
C PRO A 7 1.00 -4.56 -23.37
N ILE A 8 1.81 -4.06 -22.43
CA ILE A 8 1.98 -4.70 -21.12
C ILE A 8 1.08 -3.99 -20.11
N PHE A 9 0.23 -4.77 -19.44
CA PHE A 9 -0.44 -4.36 -18.21
C PHE A 9 0.28 -5.01 -17.03
N ASP A 10 0.87 -4.21 -16.14
CA ASP A 10 1.51 -4.70 -14.94
C ASP A 10 0.47 -4.89 -13.82
N GLY A 11 0.24 -6.15 -13.46
CA GLY A 11 -0.76 -6.51 -12.46
C GLY A 11 -0.33 -6.24 -11.02
N ASP A 12 0.95 -5.96 -10.78
CA ASP A 12 1.50 -5.86 -9.43
C ASP A 12 2.80 -5.02 -9.40
N THR A 13 2.65 -3.75 -9.02
CA THR A 13 3.78 -2.86 -8.76
C THR A 13 3.51 -1.97 -7.55
N HIS A 14 4.56 -1.43 -6.94
CA HIS A 14 4.47 -0.68 -5.68
C HIS A 14 5.07 0.73 -5.79
N PHE A 15 4.60 1.64 -4.95
CA PHE A 15 5.33 2.85 -4.59
C PHE A 15 6.01 2.71 -3.22
N TYR A 16 6.82 3.68 -2.85
CA TYR A 16 7.19 3.95 -1.47
C TYR A 16 6.47 5.21 -1.00
N GLU A 17 5.95 5.18 0.22
CA GLU A 17 5.29 6.30 0.86
C GLU A 17 6.26 7.47 1.05
N THR A 18 5.73 8.69 0.98
CA THR A 18 6.43 9.87 1.51
C THR A 18 6.37 9.86 3.03
N ASP A 19 7.32 10.55 3.68
CA ASP A 19 7.41 10.60 5.16
C ASP A 19 6.11 11.07 5.84
N ASP A 20 5.29 11.85 5.14
CA ASP A 20 4.03 12.38 5.65
C ASP A 20 2.78 11.59 5.25
N ALA A 21 2.90 10.48 4.52
CA ALA A 21 1.78 9.73 3.96
C ALA A 21 0.71 9.37 5.00
N TRP A 22 1.13 8.93 6.17
CA TRP A 22 0.25 8.52 7.27
C TRP A 22 -0.09 9.65 8.26
N SER A 23 0.56 10.81 8.15
CA SER A 23 0.38 11.92 9.10
C SER A 23 -0.34 13.13 8.53
N ARG A 24 -0.24 13.36 7.21
CA ARG A 24 -0.72 14.56 6.50
C ARG A 24 -2.18 14.87 6.82
N TYR A 25 -3.03 13.82 6.81
CA TYR A 25 -4.46 13.94 7.05
C TYR A 25 -4.95 13.25 8.32
N LEU A 26 -4.07 12.61 9.09
CA LEU A 26 -4.45 11.93 10.32
C LEU A 26 -4.78 12.95 11.41
N PRO A 27 -6.01 12.95 11.98
CA PRO A 27 -6.37 13.90 13.02
C PRO A 27 -5.49 13.76 14.26
N GLU A 28 -5.16 14.89 14.89
CA GLU A 28 -4.22 14.96 16.01
C GLU A 28 -4.57 13.97 17.15
N ALA A 29 -5.86 13.81 17.45
CA ALA A 29 -6.34 12.90 18.50
C ALA A 29 -5.97 11.42 18.26
N TYR A 30 -5.74 11.02 17.01
CA TYR A 30 -5.39 9.64 16.65
C TYR A 30 -3.88 9.41 16.56
N ARG A 31 -3.07 10.47 16.42
CA ARG A 31 -1.64 10.35 16.09
C ARG A 31 -0.84 9.56 17.13
N LYS A 32 -1.11 9.77 18.41
CA LYS A 32 -0.38 9.10 19.49
C LYS A 32 -0.46 7.57 19.37
N GLN A 33 -1.63 7.04 19.04
CA GLN A 33 -1.88 5.60 19.05
C GLN A 33 -1.83 4.96 17.66
N TRP A 34 -2.11 5.72 16.60
CA TRP A 34 -2.43 5.17 15.28
C TRP A 34 -1.59 5.73 14.14
N LEU A 35 -0.66 6.65 14.41
CA LEU A 35 0.24 7.13 13.38
C LEU A 35 1.24 6.02 13.01
N ALA A 36 1.22 5.59 11.75
CA ALA A 36 2.29 4.79 11.18
C ALA A 36 3.50 5.70 10.87
N HIS A 37 4.67 5.39 11.42
CA HIS A 37 5.90 6.17 11.20
C HIS A 37 7.15 5.32 11.44
N PRO A 38 8.25 5.57 10.70
CA PRO A 38 9.50 4.87 10.95
C PRO A 38 10.17 5.36 12.22
N ARG A 39 10.84 4.46 12.94
CA ARG A 39 11.77 4.76 14.02
C ARG A 39 13.10 4.07 13.75
N ILE A 40 14.19 4.67 14.23
CA ILE A 40 15.53 4.09 14.19
C ILE A 40 15.94 3.78 15.63
N ASP A 41 16.32 2.53 15.90
CA ASP A 41 16.77 2.11 17.22
C ASP A 41 18.23 2.52 17.51
N ALA A 42 18.69 2.26 18.74
CA ALA A 42 20.06 2.59 19.14
C ALA A 42 21.15 1.80 18.39
N ALA A 43 20.79 0.68 17.76
CA ALA A 43 21.68 -0.12 16.92
C ALA A 43 21.68 0.36 15.45
N GLY A 44 20.86 1.37 15.11
CA GLY A 44 20.76 1.92 13.76
C GLY A 44 19.78 1.15 12.87
N ASN A 45 18.96 0.26 13.41
CA ASN A 45 17.94 -0.45 12.64
C ASN A 45 16.71 0.42 12.47
N ARG A 46 16.22 0.53 11.24
CA ARG A 46 14.95 1.20 10.91
C ARG A 46 13.82 0.19 10.93
N ALA A 47 12.71 0.52 11.60
CA ALA A 47 11.46 -0.25 11.55
C ALA A 47 10.26 0.71 11.57
N LEU A 48 9.15 0.29 10.97
CA LEU A 48 7.87 0.98 11.04
C LEU A 48 7.19 0.70 12.38
N TYR A 49 6.48 1.70 12.91
CA TYR A 49 5.67 1.60 14.12
C TYR A 49 4.28 2.15 13.84
N VAL A 50 3.24 1.51 14.41
CA VAL A 50 1.89 2.08 14.52
C VAL A 50 1.67 2.48 15.98
N GLY A 51 1.62 3.79 16.24
CA GLY A 51 1.72 4.29 17.61
C GLY A 51 3.03 3.83 18.25
N ASP A 52 2.94 3.06 19.34
CA ASP A 52 4.10 2.47 20.01
C ASP A 52 4.37 1.00 19.64
N SER A 53 3.53 0.40 18.80
CA SER A 53 3.67 -0.99 18.37
C SER A 53 4.65 -1.11 17.20
N LYS A 54 5.73 -1.87 17.39
CA LYS A 54 6.70 -2.16 16.31
C LYS A 54 6.07 -3.12 15.30
N VAL A 55 6.17 -2.78 14.02
CA VAL A 55 5.84 -3.68 12.91
C VAL A 55 7.05 -4.57 12.64
N ASP A 56 7.13 -5.73 13.31
CA ASP A 56 8.37 -6.53 13.37
C ASP A 56 8.92 -6.91 11.99
N ILE A 57 8.05 -7.23 11.03
CA ILE A 57 8.45 -7.62 9.67
C ILE A 57 9.08 -6.47 8.85
N SER A 58 8.88 -5.22 9.28
CA SER A 58 9.47 -4.05 8.62
C SER A 58 10.92 -3.76 9.04
N GLU A 59 11.40 -4.44 10.10
CA GLU A 59 12.73 -4.21 10.63
C GLU A 59 13.81 -4.50 9.59
N GLY A 60 14.62 -3.47 9.31
CA GLY A 60 15.70 -3.56 8.36
C GLY A 60 15.23 -3.71 6.91
N PHE A 61 13.93 -3.57 6.60
CA PHE A 61 13.48 -3.60 5.20
C PHE A 61 14.11 -2.44 4.41
N LEU A 62 13.93 -1.23 4.93
CA LEU A 62 14.67 -0.04 4.50
C LEU A 62 15.89 0.19 5.40
N ALA A 63 16.99 0.64 4.82
CA ALA A 63 18.12 1.11 5.60
C ALA A 63 17.79 2.43 6.31
N ALA A 64 18.49 2.71 7.42
CA ALA A 64 18.34 3.96 8.16
C ALA A 64 18.67 5.22 7.33
N ASP A 65 19.48 5.07 6.28
CA ASP A 65 19.83 6.12 5.32
C ASP A 65 18.86 6.22 4.12
N GLY A 66 17.76 5.46 4.14
CA GLY A 66 16.73 5.48 3.10
C GLY A 66 17.03 4.59 1.88
N ARG A 67 18.14 3.85 1.85
CA ARG A 67 18.40 2.90 0.76
C ARG A 67 17.39 1.74 0.79
N VAL A 68 16.97 1.32 -0.39
CA VAL A 68 15.92 0.31 -0.61
C VAL A 68 16.51 -1.02 -1.10
N PRO A 69 15.84 -2.16 -0.87
CA PRO A 69 16.21 -3.41 -1.53
C PRO A 69 16.24 -3.24 -3.06
N PRO A 70 17.27 -3.74 -3.75
CA PRO A 70 17.35 -3.59 -5.21
C PRO A 70 16.24 -4.41 -5.90
N PRO A 71 15.51 -3.82 -6.87
CA PRO A 71 14.48 -4.53 -7.62
C PRO A 71 15.02 -5.80 -8.30
N GLY A 72 14.26 -6.90 -8.19
CA GLY A 72 14.58 -8.17 -8.88
C GLY A 72 15.74 -8.99 -8.30
N LYS A 73 16.27 -8.62 -7.12
CA LYS A 73 17.46 -9.26 -6.53
C LYS A 73 17.17 -10.22 -5.37
N LEU A 74 15.90 -10.51 -5.08
CA LEU A 74 15.51 -11.40 -3.98
C LEU A 74 16.22 -12.76 -4.06
N HIS A 75 16.33 -13.35 -5.25
CA HIS A 75 17.00 -14.65 -5.42
C HIS A 75 18.50 -14.61 -5.13
N GLU A 76 19.18 -13.53 -5.54
CA GLU A 76 20.60 -13.33 -5.24
C GLU A 76 20.81 -13.14 -3.73
N TRP A 77 19.89 -12.42 -3.08
CA TRP A 77 19.89 -12.21 -1.63
C TRP A 77 19.66 -13.51 -0.85
N LEU A 78 18.65 -14.30 -1.21
CA LEU A 78 18.36 -15.61 -0.60
C LEU A 78 19.52 -16.61 -0.80
N ARG A 79 20.22 -16.56 -1.94
CA ARG A 79 21.43 -17.35 -2.17
C ARG A 79 22.59 -16.89 -1.30
N ALA A 80 22.81 -15.58 -1.18
CA ALA A 80 23.85 -15.02 -0.33
C ALA A 80 23.67 -15.44 1.14
N GLN A 81 22.43 -15.42 1.64
CA GLN A 81 22.08 -15.93 2.98
C GLN A 81 22.41 -17.42 3.15
N LYS A 82 22.05 -18.25 2.17
CA LYS A 82 22.39 -19.68 2.21
C LYS A 82 23.90 -19.94 2.24
N ASP A 83 24.67 -19.10 1.54
CA ASP A 83 26.12 -19.21 1.43
C ASP A 83 26.88 -18.57 2.62
N GLY A 84 26.17 -18.03 3.63
CA GLY A 84 26.78 -17.34 4.77
C GLY A 84 27.45 -16.00 4.41
N LYS A 85 27.02 -15.38 3.30
CA LYS A 85 27.50 -14.09 2.79
C LYS A 85 26.55 -12.94 3.15
N ASP A 86 25.88 -13.08 4.28
CA ASP A 86 24.78 -12.26 4.77
C ASP A 86 25.16 -10.77 4.98
N ASN A 87 26.47 -10.46 4.95
CA ASN A 87 27.04 -9.14 5.18
C ASN A 87 27.18 -8.26 3.93
N VAL A 88 26.72 -8.70 2.74
CA VAL A 88 26.73 -7.83 1.55
C VAL A 88 25.44 -7.00 1.51
N ASP A 89 25.54 -5.73 1.91
CA ASP A 89 24.44 -4.79 1.78
C ASP A 89 24.25 -4.40 0.31
N MET A 90 23.28 -5.05 -0.35
CA MET A 90 22.97 -4.83 -1.76
C MET A 90 22.02 -3.64 -1.99
N ARG A 91 21.62 -2.92 -0.93
CA ARG A 91 20.64 -1.83 -1.03
C ARG A 91 21.14 -0.68 -1.89
N VAL A 92 20.24 -0.14 -2.68
CA VAL A 92 20.51 0.93 -3.66
C VAL A 92 19.81 2.21 -3.23
N PRO A 93 20.31 3.39 -3.65
CA PRO A 93 19.54 4.62 -3.55
C PRO A 93 18.20 4.46 -4.28
N PRO A 94 17.09 4.95 -3.70
CA PRO A 94 15.82 4.90 -4.39
C PRO A 94 15.81 5.86 -5.58
N THR A 95 14.92 5.63 -6.53
CA THR A 95 14.77 6.45 -7.73
C THR A 95 13.48 7.27 -7.68
N PRO A 96 13.38 8.42 -8.37
CA PRO A 96 12.21 9.30 -8.27
C PRO A 96 10.88 8.64 -8.63
N ASP A 97 10.88 7.64 -9.52
CA ASP A 97 9.69 6.87 -9.92
C ASP A 97 9.08 6.07 -8.77
N MET A 98 9.84 5.81 -7.71
CA MET A 98 9.35 5.14 -6.50
C MET A 98 8.40 5.99 -5.67
N PHE A 99 8.47 7.33 -5.79
CA PHE A 99 7.75 8.27 -4.91
C PHE A 99 6.79 9.21 -5.65
N GLY A 100 6.81 9.24 -6.99
CA GLY A 100 6.02 10.21 -7.75
C GLY A 100 5.43 9.66 -9.04
N ARG A 101 4.14 9.92 -9.26
CA ARG A 101 3.36 9.41 -10.41
C ARG A 101 3.92 9.79 -11.78
N GLU A 102 4.42 11.01 -11.96
CA GLU A 102 4.96 11.42 -13.27
C GLU A 102 6.28 10.73 -13.58
N ALA A 103 7.16 10.59 -12.58
CA ALA A 103 8.39 9.82 -12.74
C ALA A 103 8.10 8.33 -12.95
N ARG A 104 7.07 7.79 -12.28
CA ARG A 104 6.57 6.42 -12.50
C ARG A 104 6.09 6.22 -13.93
N LEU A 105 5.30 7.13 -14.49
CA LEU A 105 4.86 7.05 -15.90
C LEU A 105 6.05 7.05 -16.87
N ALA A 106 7.04 7.92 -16.66
CA ALA A 106 8.24 7.94 -17.50
C ALA A 106 9.03 6.62 -17.41
N LYS A 107 9.10 6.01 -16.21
CA LYS A 107 9.72 4.70 -16.03
C LYS A 107 8.91 3.57 -16.70
N MET A 108 7.58 3.65 -16.66
CA MET A 108 6.72 2.71 -17.40
C MET A 108 6.94 2.81 -18.91
N ASP A 109 7.08 4.03 -19.45
CA ASP A 109 7.38 4.25 -20.87
C ASP A 109 8.74 3.63 -21.26
N GLU A 110 9.76 3.77 -20.41
CA GLU A 110 11.07 3.12 -20.59
C GLU A 110 10.97 1.59 -20.63
N PHE A 111 10.08 1.01 -19.81
CA PHE A 111 9.88 -0.44 -19.73
C PHE A 111 8.86 -0.99 -20.75
N GLY A 112 8.19 -0.12 -21.52
CA GLY A 112 7.10 -0.52 -22.42
C GLY A 112 5.84 -0.99 -21.69
N VAL A 113 5.61 -0.50 -20.46
CA VAL A 113 4.42 -0.79 -19.66
C VAL A 113 3.34 0.26 -19.96
N GLU A 114 2.19 -0.19 -20.45
CA GLU A 114 1.09 0.70 -20.82
C GLU A 114 0.31 1.16 -19.59
N ALA A 115 -0.02 0.23 -18.69
CA ALA A 115 -0.74 0.53 -17.46
C ALA A 115 -0.34 -0.40 -16.32
N ALA A 116 -0.57 0.01 -15.08
CA ALA A 116 -0.22 -0.78 -13.90
C ALA A 116 -1.24 -0.61 -12.76
N ILE A 117 -1.45 -1.68 -11.98
CA ILE A 117 -2.05 -1.62 -10.65
C ILE A 117 -0.94 -1.26 -9.67
N LEU A 118 -1.12 -0.16 -8.96
CA LEU A 118 -0.13 0.42 -8.08
C LEU A 118 -0.53 0.21 -6.62
N PHE A 119 0.03 -0.82 -6.02
CA PHE A 119 -0.18 -1.18 -4.62
C PHE A 119 0.56 -0.27 -3.65
N ILE A 120 0.03 -0.23 -2.44
CA ILE A 120 0.65 0.45 -1.28
C ILE A 120 2.06 -0.08 -1.00
N GLY A 121 2.90 0.75 -0.39
CA GLY A 121 4.33 0.51 -0.25
C GLY A 121 4.74 -0.20 1.03
N GLU A 122 5.44 0.55 1.91
CA GLU A 122 6.37 0.17 2.98
C GLU A 122 5.85 -0.83 4.02
N MET A 123 4.58 -1.23 3.94
CA MET A 123 4.14 -2.62 4.05
C MET A 123 2.62 -2.64 4.27
N VAL A 124 1.91 -3.47 3.50
CA VAL A 124 0.53 -3.90 3.83
C VAL A 124 0.42 -4.43 5.27
N ALA A 125 1.51 -4.95 5.85
CA ALA A 125 1.55 -5.48 7.21
C ALA A 125 1.21 -4.46 8.30
N ALA A 126 1.41 -3.15 8.08
CA ALA A 126 1.04 -2.12 9.05
C ALA A 126 -0.46 -2.11 9.36
N ILE A 127 -1.28 -2.48 8.36
CA ILE A 127 -2.74 -2.56 8.47
C ILE A 127 -3.16 -3.50 9.61
N SER A 128 -2.45 -4.61 9.81
CA SER A 128 -2.77 -5.59 10.85
C SER A 128 -2.53 -5.08 12.28
N TYR A 129 -1.87 -3.93 12.44
CA TYR A 129 -1.64 -3.29 13.74
C TYR A 129 -2.74 -2.28 14.12
N TYR A 130 -3.74 -2.08 13.26
CA TYR A 130 -4.94 -1.31 13.58
C TYR A 130 -6.03 -2.25 14.14
N ASP A 131 -5.95 -2.53 15.45
CA ASP A 131 -6.84 -3.46 16.15
C ASP A 131 -8.18 -2.84 16.60
N ASP A 132 -8.32 -1.50 16.57
CA ASP A 132 -9.59 -0.79 16.66
C ASP A 132 -10.12 -0.48 15.25
N PRO A 133 -11.23 -1.11 14.81
CA PRO A 133 -11.77 -0.90 13.48
C PRO A 133 -12.15 0.55 13.16
N SER A 134 -12.65 1.29 14.14
CA SER A 134 -13.07 2.68 13.95
C SER A 134 -11.86 3.59 13.78
N ALA A 135 -10.78 3.33 14.52
CA ALA A 135 -9.51 4.02 14.34
C ALA A 135 -8.83 3.64 13.02
N ALA A 136 -8.94 2.37 12.61
CA ALA A 136 -8.48 1.89 11.31
C ALA A 136 -9.14 2.66 10.17
N SER A 137 -10.48 2.81 10.20
CA SER A 137 -11.22 3.62 9.22
C SER A 137 -10.69 5.06 9.12
N VAL A 138 -10.43 5.71 10.25
CA VAL A 138 -9.90 7.08 10.28
C VAL A 138 -8.49 7.15 9.69
N ALA A 139 -7.61 6.23 10.06
CA ALA A 139 -6.24 6.21 9.57
C ALA A 139 -6.16 5.86 8.08
N PHE A 140 -6.94 4.87 7.63
CA PHE A 140 -6.98 4.47 6.22
C PHE A 140 -7.60 5.56 5.35
N HIS A 141 -8.66 6.23 5.82
CA HIS A 141 -9.20 7.38 5.09
C HIS A 141 -8.17 8.51 4.97
N ALA A 142 -7.43 8.82 6.05
CA ALA A 142 -6.35 9.82 6.01
C ALA A 142 -5.25 9.44 5.00
N TYR A 143 -4.85 8.17 4.98
CA TYR A 143 -3.89 7.65 4.01
C TYR A 143 -4.43 7.68 2.57
N ASN A 144 -5.70 7.31 2.36
CA ASN A 144 -6.35 7.37 1.05
C ASN A 144 -6.41 8.80 0.50
N ARG A 145 -6.61 9.80 1.37
CA ARG A 145 -6.53 11.22 0.98
C ARG A 145 -5.13 11.61 0.54
N TRP A 146 -4.10 11.15 1.24
CA TRP A 146 -2.71 11.35 0.80
C TRP A 146 -2.46 10.71 -0.57
N MET A 147 -2.88 9.45 -0.74
CA MET A 147 -2.73 8.72 -2.00
C MET A 147 -3.44 9.42 -3.15
N LEU A 148 -4.64 9.96 -2.91
CA LEU A 148 -5.38 10.74 -3.90
C LEU A 148 -4.58 11.96 -4.37
N ASP A 149 -3.92 12.68 -3.46
CA ASP A 149 -3.15 13.87 -3.80
C ASP A 149 -1.86 13.53 -4.56
N ASP A 150 -1.10 12.56 -4.08
CA ASP A 150 0.27 12.29 -4.57
C ASP A 150 0.26 11.36 -5.80
N TRP A 151 -0.66 10.40 -5.83
CA TRP A 151 -0.76 9.40 -6.90
C TRP A 151 -2.01 9.54 -7.75
N GLY A 152 -3.15 9.88 -7.12
CA GLY A 152 -4.47 9.79 -7.73
C GLY A 152 -4.92 8.33 -7.87
N PHE A 153 -6.21 8.05 -7.60
CA PHE A 153 -6.71 6.66 -7.69
C PHE A 153 -6.75 6.11 -9.12
N ASN A 154 -6.85 7.01 -10.09
CA ASN A 154 -6.70 6.71 -11.50
C ASN A 154 -5.98 7.88 -12.18
N HIS A 155 -4.71 7.69 -12.50
CA HIS A 155 -3.92 8.71 -13.17
C HIS A 155 -3.72 8.37 -14.64
N LYS A 156 -4.34 9.20 -15.50
CA LYS A 156 -4.29 9.12 -16.98
C LYS A 156 -4.72 7.76 -17.56
N ASP A 157 -5.54 6.98 -16.84
CA ASP A 157 -5.91 5.60 -17.21
C ASP A 157 -4.71 4.66 -17.39
N ARG A 158 -3.58 4.98 -16.74
CA ARG A 158 -2.33 4.22 -16.80
C ARG A 158 -1.84 3.77 -15.43
N LEU A 159 -2.13 4.51 -14.37
CA LEU A 159 -1.78 4.13 -13.00
C LEU A 159 -3.05 4.04 -12.17
N PHE A 160 -3.34 2.85 -11.68
CA PHE A 160 -4.50 2.56 -10.83
C PHE A 160 -4.00 2.30 -9.42
N SER A 161 -3.95 3.33 -8.57
CA SER A 161 -3.55 3.13 -7.17
C SER A 161 -4.65 2.43 -6.39
N THR A 162 -4.27 1.65 -5.38
CA THR A 162 -5.21 0.83 -4.61
C THR A 162 -5.45 1.43 -3.22
N PRO A 163 -6.41 2.37 -3.06
CA PRO A 163 -6.79 2.86 -1.75
C PRO A 163 -7.33 1.74 -0.86
N LEU A 164 -7.10 1.89 0.43
CA LEU A 164 -7.48 0.95 1.49
C LEU A 164 -8.99 0.98 1.71
N LEU A 165 -9.61 -0.19 1.71
CA LEU A 165 -11.02 -0.35 2.02
C LEU A 165 -11.20 -1.60 2.88
N HIS A 166 -12.05 -1.54 3.91
CA HIS A 166 -12.21 -2.65 4.84
C HIS A 166 -13.64 -2.74 5.38
N LEU A 167 -13.98 -3.92 5.90
CA LEU A 167 -15.32 -4.22 6.45
C LEU A 167 -15.34 -4.20 7.99
N ALA A 168 -14.22 -3.91 8.64
CA ALA A 168 -14.05 -4.16 10.06
C ALA A 168 -14.91 -3.23 10.94
N ASP A 169 -15.16 -2.00 10.48
CA ASP A 169 -15.93 -0.97 11.19
C ASP A 169 -17.44 -1.04 10.89
N GLY A 170 -17.89 -2.17 10.36
CA GLY A 170 -19.28 -2.40 9.98
C GLY A 170 -19.65 -1.88 8.58
N VAL A 171 -20.81 -2.31 8.11
CA VAL A 171 -21.26 -2.07 6.72
C VAL A 171 -21.52 -0.60 6.42
N ASP A 172 -21.99 0.20 7.38
CA ASP A 172 -22.28 1.62 7.16
C ASP A 172 -21.02 2.44 6.91
N ALA A 173 -19.97 2.22 7.72
CA ALA A 173 -18.66 2.84 7.52
C ALA A 173 -18.02 2.40 6.20
N ALA A 174 -18.06 1.09 5.91
CA ALA A 174 -17.53 0.54 4.68
C ALA A 174 -18.22 1.09 3.42
N CYS A 175 -19.55 1.23 3.44
CA CYS A 175 -20.32 1.86 2.36
C CYS A 175 -19.93 3.33 2.18
N THR A 176 -19.80 4.08 3.29
CA THR A 176 -19.43 5.49 3.25
C THR A 176 -18.07 5.69 2.59
N GLU A 177 -17.07 4.89 2.96
CA GLU A 177 -15.75 4.96 2.35
C GLU A 177 -15.77 4.49 0.89
N ALA A 178 -16.49 3.41 0.57
CA ALA A 178 -16.63 2.93 -0.81
C ALA A 178 -17.23 4.01 -1.73
N GLU A 179 -18.29 4.70 -1.29
CA GLU A 179 -18.91 5.80 -2.04
C GLU A 179 -17.93 6.97 -2.22
N TRP A 180 -17.16 7.31 -1.19
CA TRP A 180 -16.14 8.35 -1.28
C TRP A 180 -15.04 7.97 -2.29
N LEU A 181 -14.55 6.73 -2.26
CA LEU A 181 -13.53 6.24 -3.21
C LEU A 181 -14.04 6.25 -4.66
N VAL A 182 -15.25 5.75 -4.89
CA VAL A 182 -15.91 5.76 -6.20
C VAL A 182 -16.05 7.19 -6.73
N LYS A 183 -16.53 8.11 -5.88
CA LYS A 183 -16.69 9.54 -6.23
C LYS A 183 -15.37 10.20 -6.61
N ASN A 184 -14.25 9.77 -6.01
CA ASN A 184 -12.92 10.29 -6.30
C ASN A 184 -12.17 9.50 -7.39
N GLY A 185 -12.86 8.63 -8.12
CA GLY A 185 -12.34 8.00 -9.33
C GLY A 185 -11.53 6.71 -9.10
N ALA A 186 -11.66 6.07 -7.94
CA ALA A 186 -11.06 4.76 -7.71
C ALA A 186 -11.56 3.73 -8.74
N ARG A 187 -10.63 2.95 -9.29
CA ARG A 187 -10.92 1.82 -10.21
C ARG A 187 -10.55 0.47 -9.60
N VAL A 188 -9.63 0.48 -8.66
CA VAL A 188 -9.17 -0.69 -7.90
C VAL A 188 -9.08 -0.26 -6.45
N VAL A 189 -9.42 -1.15 -5.51
CA VAL A 189 -9.24 -0.94 -4.07
C VAL A 189 -8.56 -2.17 -3.49
N ILE A 190 -7.73 -1.99 -2.46
CA ILE A 190 -7.12 -3.09 -1.72
C ILE A 190 -7.91 -3.33 -0.43
N MET A 191 -8.28 -4.60 -0.22
CA MET A 191 -8.89 -5.06 1.02
C MET A 191 -7.91 -5.92 1.80
N PRO A 192 -7.71 -5.66 3.11
CA PRO A 192 -6.89 -6.52 3.96
C PRO A 192 -7.40 -7.96 3.98
N THR A 193 -6.49 -8.93 3.87
CA THR A 193 -6.84 -10.35 4.00
C THR A 193 -7.07 -10.70 5.48
N GLY A 194 -8.31 -11.03 5.85
CA GLY A 194 -8.66 -11.42 7.21
C GLY A 194 -10.17 -11.62 7.36
N PRO A 195 -10.65 -12.25 8.44
CA PRO A 195 -12.08 -12.36 8.70
C PRO A 195 -12.70 -10.97 8.80
N ALA A 196 -13.87 -10.75 8.21
CA ALA A 196 -14.60 -9.50 8.49
C ALA A 196 -14.97 -9.49 9.98
N VAL A 197 -14.83 -8.32 10.61
CA VAL A 197 -15.08 -8.18 12.06
C VAL A 197 -16.54 -8.48 12.36
N HIS A 198 -16.76 -9.01 13.58
CA HIS A 198 -18.01 -9.63 14.06
C HIS A 198 -18.24 -11.08 13.57
N GLY A 199 -17.20 -11.77 13.09
CA GLY A 199 -17.24 -13.21 12.82
C GLY A 199 -18.04 -13.59 11.58
N LYS A 200 -18.31 -12.62 10.68
CA LYS A 200 -18.98 -12.87 9.41
C LYS A 200 -17.94 -13.00 8.30
N PRO A 201 -18.12 -13.92 7.34
CA PRO A 201 -17.30 -13.92 6.15
C PRO A 201 -17.57 -12.66 5.32
N ALA A 202 -16.59 -12.20 4.56
CA ALA A 202 -16.75 -11.05 3.65
C ALA A 202 -17.90 -11.24 2.63
N ALA A 203 -18.26 -12.49 2.32
CA ALA A 203 -19.39 -12.85 1.46
C ALA A 203 -20.75 -12.94 2.19
N HIS A 204 -20.85 -12.51 3.46
CA HIS A 204 -22.12 -12.50 4.19
C HIS A 204 -23.09 -11.46 3.58
N PRO A 205 -24.40 -11.78 3.44
CA PRO A 205 -25.38 -10.89 2.80
C PRO A 205 -25.50 -9.47 3.40
N ASP A 206 -25.19 -9.31 4.69
CA ASP A 206 -25.08 -7.99 5.32
C ASP A 206 -24.14 -7.03 4.60
N TYR A 207 -23.16 -7.53 3.85
CA TYR A 207 -22.23 -6.73 3.06
C TYR A 207 -22.67 -6.54 1.60
N ASP A 208 -23.84 -7.05 1.19
CA ASP A 208 -24.32 -6.93 -0.20
C ASP A 208 -24.44 -5.47 -0.65
N ARG A 209 -24.86 -4.57 0.25
CA ARG A 209 -24.93 -3.13 -0.05
C ARG A 209 -23.55 -2.55 -0.35
N PHE A 210 -22.52 -2.98 0.39
CA PHE A 210 -21.14 -2.59 0.14
C PHE A 210 -20.64 -3.12 -1.21
N TRP A 211 -20.87 -4.41 -1.49
CA TRP A 211 -20.48 -5.02 -2.77
C TRP A 211 -21.20 -4.41 -3.97
N ALA A 212 -22.48 -4.04 -3.81
CA ALA A 212 -23.26 -3.38 -4.85
C ALA A 212 -22.64 -2.04 -5.28
N ILE A 213 -22.22 -1.20 -4.33
CA ILE A 213 -21.56 0.10 -4.61
C ILE A 213 -20.35 -0.10 -5.53
N LEU A 214 -19.46 -1.03 -5.18
CA LEU A 214 -18.24 -1.29 -5.94
C LEU A 214 -18.55 -1.92 -7.31
N ASN A 215 -19.46 -2.90 -7.34
CA ASN A 215 -19.82 -3.62 -8.56
C ASN A 215 -20.52 -2.72 -9.59
N GLU A 216 -21.50 -1.91 -9.16
CA GLU A 216 -22.21 -0.96 -10.04
C GLU A 216 -21.28 0.12 -10.59
N ALA A 217 -20.28 0.54 -9.81
CA ALA A 217 -19.27 1.49 -10.23
C ALA A 217 -18.14 0.87 -11.09
N GLY A 218 -18.11 -0.46 -11.23
CA GLY A 218 -17.07 -1.19 -11.95
C GLY A 218 -15.70 -1.19 -11.24
N VAL A 219 -15.68 -0.97 -9.92
CA VAL A 219 -14.46 -0.97 -9.11
C VAL A 219 -14.03 -2.41 -8.81
N ARG A 220 -12.74 -2.71 -9.03
CA ARG A 220 -12.16 -4.02 -8.73
C ARG A 220 -11.65 -4.07 -7.30
N VAL A 221 -11.87 -5.21 -6.65
CA VAL A 221 -11.36 -5.47 -5.31
C VAL A 221 -10.18 -6.42 -5.42
N THR A 222 -9.06 -6.01 -4.87
CA THR A 222 -7.82 -6.79 -4.80
C THR A 222 -7.52 -7.20 -3.38
N PHE A 223 -6.93 -8.38 -3.24
CA PHE A 223 -6.33 -8.89 -2.02
C PHE A 223 -4.86 -9.11 -2.34
N HIS A 224 -3.98 -8.40 -1.62
CA HIS A 224 -2.54 -8.39 -1.85
C HIS A 224 -1.84 -8.63 -0.52
#